data_AF-A0A139N036-F1
#
_entry.id   AF-A0A139N036-F1
#
_cell.length_a   1.000
_cell.length_b   1.000
_cell.length_c   1.000
_cell.angle_alpha   90.00
_cell.angle_beta   90.00
_cell.angle_gamma   90.00
#
_symmetry.space_group_name_H-M   'P 1'
#
loop_
_entity.id
_entity.type
_entity.pdbx_description
1 polymer ?
#
loop_
_entity_poly.entity_id
_entity_poly.type
_entity_poly.pdbx_seq_one_letter_code
_entity_poly.pdbx_strand_id
1 'polypeptide(L)' 'MENERKTYYVSGQATKHTLSPDHTIDVGYETEAQNEYMAAVNFYKFMSSFCSGDRSILVIEVEEIKNDK' A
#
# COMPACT_ATOMS: atom_id res chain seq x y z
N MET A 1 18.51 -9.76 18.70
CA MET A 1 17.63 -10.35 17.68
C MET A 1 17.73 -9.46 16.46
N GLU A 2 18.33 -9.93 15.38
CA GLU A 2 18.31 -9.21 14.10
C GLU A 2 16.87 -9.20 13.60
N ASN A 3 16.32 -8.00 13.41
CA ASN A 3 15.02 -7.85 12.76
C ASN A 3 15.24 -8.01 11.26
N GLU A 4 15.24 -9.26 10.78
CA GLU A 4 15.27 -9.55 9.35
C GLU A 4 14.08 -8.86 8.69
N ARG A 5 14.37 -7.82 7.92
CA ARG A 5 13.38 -7.15 7.08
C ARG A 5 13.26 -7.95 5.79
N LYS A 6 12.03 -8.07 5.32
CA LYS A 6 11.69 -8.73 4.07
C LYS A 6 11.04 -7.74 3.13
N THR A 7 11.09 -8.02 1.84
CA THR A 7 10.44 -7.19 0.83
C THR A 7 9.00 -7.68 0.64
N TYR A 8 8.07 -6.74 0.62
CA TYR A 8 6.65 -6.98 0.40
C TYR A 8 6.15 -6.13 -0.76
N TYR A 9 5.28 -6.71 -1.58
CA TYR A 9 4.45 -5.98 -2.52
C TYR A 9 3.05 -5.82 -1.92
N VAL A 10 2.57 -4.58 -1.83
CA VAL A 10 1.23 -4.25 -1.36
C VAL A 10 0.43 -3.72 -2.55
N SER A 11 -0.69 -4.36 -2.84
CA SER A 11 -1.67 -3.87 -3.81
C SER A 11 -2.89 -3.28 -3.11
N GLY A 12 -3.43 -2.22 -3.67
CA GLY A 12 -4.61 -1.56 -3.12
C GLY A 12 -5.28 -0.65 -4.13
N GLN A 13 -6.35 -0.01 -3.67
CA GLN A 13 -7.13 0.94 -4.43
C GLN A 13 -7.25 2.26 -3.69
N ALA A 14 -7.23 3.35 -4.45
CA ALA A 14 -7.62 4.67 -3.96
C ALA A 14 -8.83 5.17 -4.73
N THR A 15 -9.91 5.44 -4.02
CA THR A 15 -11.17 5.92 -4.60
C THR A 15 -11.42 7.36 -4.16
N LYS A 16 -11.59 8.26 -5.12
CA LYS A 16 -12.04 9.63 -4.88
C LYS A 16 -13.55 9.70 -5.07
N HIS A 17 -14.26 10.05 -4.01
CA HIS A 17 -15.71 10.26 -4.05
C HIS A 17 -16.01 11.66 -4.58
N THR A 18 -16.92 11.78 -5.54
CA THR A 18 -17.34 13.06 -6.11
C THR A 18 -18.85 13.09 -6.31
N LEU A 19 -19.41 14.25 -6.69
CA LEU A 19 -20.82 14.35 -7.10
C LEU A 19 -21.07 13.75 -8.50
N SER A 20 -20.00 13.38 -9.20
CA SER A 20 -19.97 12.57 -10.43
C SER A 20 -19.54 11.14 -10.08
N PRO A 21 -19.42 10.19 -11.04
CA PRO A 21 -19.00 8.83 -10.72
C PRO A 21 -17.69 8.81 -9.93
N ASP A 22 -17.59 7.85 -9.00
CA ASP A 22 -16.37 7.61 -8.26
C ASP A 22 -15.20 7.35 -9.21
N HIS A 23 -14.03 7.87 -8.84
CA HIS A 23 -12.79 7.62 -9.59
C HIS A 23 -11.86 6.76 -8.74
N THR A 24 -11.67 5.50 -9.17
CA THR A 24 -10.80 4.53 -8.51
C THR A 24 -9.56 4.28 -9.34
N ILE A 25 -8.41 4.25 -8.67
CA ILE A 25 -7.14 3.82 -9.26
C ILE A 25 -6.57 2.63 -8.48
N ASP A 26 -5.99 1.68 -9.20
CA ASP A 26 -5.20 0.60 -8.60
C ASP A 26 -3.78 1.10 -8.31
N VAL A 27 -3.21 0.69 -7.18
CA VAL A 27 -1.89 1.11 -6.72
C VAL A 27 -1.10 -0.12 -6.26
N GLY A 28 0.12 -0.23 -6.75
CA GLY A 28 1.13 -1.18 -6.28
C GLY A 28 2.25 -0.46 -5.56
N TYR A 29 2.76 -1.05 -4.48
CA TYR A 29 3.82 -0.46 -3.66
C TYR A 29 4.74 -1.54 -3.09
N GLU A 30 6.04 -1.44 -3.40
CA GLU A 30 7.06 -2.30 -2.83
C GLU A 30 7.68 -1.66 -1.58
N THR A 31 7.82 -2.43 -0.50
CA THR A 31 8.36 -1.93 0.77
C THR A 31 9.08 -3.00 1.56
N GLU A 32 10.14 -2.61 2.27
CA GLU A 32 10.75 -3.46 3.28
C GLU A 32 10.00 -3.33 4.61
N ALA A 33 9.61 -4.47 5.18
CA ALA A 33 8.92 -4.53 6.45
C ALA A 33 9.30 -5.79 7.24
N GLN A 34 8.94 -5.82 8.52
CA GLN A 34 9.15 -6.99 9.38
C GLN A 34 8.07 -8.06 9.19
N ASN A 35 6.91 -7.66 8.70
CA ASN A 35 5.73 -8.48 8.47
C ASN A 35 4.74 -7.74 7.57
N GLU A 36 3.71 -8.45 7.12
CA GLU A 36 2.64 -7.92 6.26
C GLU A 36 1.91 -6.72 6.86
N TYR A 37 1.66 -6.73 8.19
CA TYR A 37 1.00 -5.62 8.87
C TYR A 37 1.82 -4.33 8.73
N MET A 38 3.13 -4.39 8.97
CA MET A 38 4.02 -3.24 8.82
C MET A 38 4.15 -2.80 7.35
N ALA A 39 4.08 -3.73 6.39
CA ALA A 39 4.03 -3.40 4.97
C ALA A 39 2.76 -2.62 4.61
N ALA A 40 1.59 -3.07 5.09
CA ALA A 40 0.32 -2.36 4.91
C ALA A 40 0.34 -0.97 5.57
N VAL A 41 0.91 -0.84 6.77
CA VAL A 41 1.09 0.47 7.43
C VAL A 41 1.98 1.40 6.58
N ASN A 42 3.07 0.88 6.01
CA ASN A 42 3.93 1.66 5.11
C ASN A 42 3.17 2.09 3.85
N PHE A 43 2.34 1.22 3.28
CA PHE A 43 1.45 1.55 2.16
C PHE A 43 0.51 2.71 2.49
N TYR A 44 -0.20 2.65 3.62
CA TYR A 44 -1.09 3.74 4.04
C TYR A 44 -0.34 5.07 4.24
N LYS A 45 0.88 5.02 4.80
CA LYS A 45 1.74 6.21 4.92
C LYS A 45 2.12 6.77 3.55
N PHE A 46 2.57 5.92 2.62
CA PHE A 46 2.86 6.31 1.25
C PHE A 46 1.63 6.98 0.60
N MET A 47 0.46 6.33 0.68
CA MET A 47 -0.78 6.84 0.14
C MET A 47 -1.22 8.17 0.77
N SER A 48 -1.03 8.34 2.09
CA SER A 48 -1.35 9.60 2.77
C SER A 48 -0.49 10.77 2.28
N SER A 49 0.75 10.51 1.88
CA SER A 49 1.64 11.54 1.30
C SER A 49 1.34 11.85 -0.16
N PHE A 50 0.86 10.85 -0.91
CA PHE A 50 0.56 10.96 -2.34
C PHE A 50 -0.84 11.51 -2.62
N CYS A 51 -1.80 11.20 -1.74
CA CYS A 51 -3.21 11.56 -1.89
C CYS A 51 -3.65 12.48 -0.75
N SER A 52 -3.47 13.79 -0.90
CA SER A 52 -4.11 14.76 -0.02
C SER A 52 -5.59 14.94 -0.43
N GLY A 53 -6.54 14.57 0.44
CA GLY A 53 -7.97 14.84 0.26
C GLY A 53 -8.91 13.67 0.62
N ASP A 54 -10.20 13.82 0.34
CA ASP A 54 -11.25 12.81 0.55
C ASP A 54 -11.10 11.63 -0.43
N ARG A 55 -10.19 10.72 -0.12
CA ARG A 55 -10.07 9.43 -0.81
C ARG A 55 -10.15 8.30 0.20
N SER A 56 -10.95 7.28 -0.11
CA SER A 56 -10.91 6.01 0.60
C SER A 56 -9.76 5.18 0.04
N ILE A 57 -9.01 4.54 0.93
CA ILE A 57 -7.88 3.66 0.58
C ILE A 57 -8.22 2.27 1.07
N LEU A 58 -8.13 1.29 0.18
CA LEU A 58 -8.36 -0.12 0.48
C LEU A 58 -7.12 -0.92 0.10
N VAL A 59 -6.53 -1.64 1.06
CA VAL A 59 -5.53 -2.67 0.76
C VAL A 59 -6.25 -3.92 0.28
N ILE A 60 -5.81 -4.48 -0.85
CA ILE A 60 -6.37 -5.69 -1.46
C ILE A 60 -5.51 -6.90 -1.11
N GLU A 61 -4.19 -6.78 -1.28
CA GLU A 61 -3.26 -7.88 -1.08
C GLU A 61 -1.92 -7.39 -0.54
N VAL A 62 -1.27 -8.24 0.26
CA VAL A 62 0.09 -8.06 0.74
C VAL A 62 0.83 -9.38 0.53
N GLU A 63 1.87 -9.36 -0.30
CA GLU A 63 2.66 -10.55 -0.65
C GLU A 63 4.13 -10.34 -0.30
N GLU A 64 4.75 -11.30 0.38
CA GLU A 64 6.20 -11.34 0.54
C GLU A 64 6.85 -11.72 -0.78
N ILE A 65 7.67 -10.85 -1.34
CA ILE A 65 8.38 -11.11 -2.59
C ILE A 65 9.86 -11.40 -2.29
N LYS A 66 10.41 -12.40 -2.99
CA LYS A 66 11.85 -12.67 -2.94
C LYS A 66 12.54 -11.74 -3.93
N ASN A 67 13.40 -10.88 -3.42
CA ASN A 67 14.34 -10.16 -4.28
C ASN A 67 15.41 -11.15 -4.73
N ASP A 68 15.21 -11.76 -5.91
CA ASP A 68 16.26 -12.49 -6.63
C ASP A 68 17.29 -11.47 -7.13
N LYS A 69 18.14 -10.96 -6.24
CA LYS A 69 19.33 -10.16 -6.59
C LYS A 69 20.58 -11.01 -6.62
#